data_AF-A0A2K8P2H5-F1
#
_entry.id   AF-A0A2K8P2H5-F1
#
_cell.length_a   1.000
_cell.length_b   1.000
_cell.length_c   1.000
_cell.angle_alpha   90.00
_cell.angle_beta   90.00
_cell.angle_gamma   90.00
#
_symmetry.space_group_name_H-M   'P 1'
#
loop_
_entity.id
_entity.type
_entity.pdbx_description
1 polymer ?
#
loop_
_entity_poly.entity_id
_entity_poly.type
_entity_poly.pdbx_seq_one_letter_code
_entity_poly.pdbx_strand_id
1 'polypeptide(L)'
;MIQNFKLKELNEVELSHLEELNSWWDKPVNKRIKKCKIFITKFGLQPNDYITFDNINEVNFNVFIRGINNYLNFYTPKLKTIVSERHAFKKFDKSIINYMQLNGYVASLSTIAAFYTEKVDYDLNNFNKTEAINFANKLLLDKWNKFKKEVLVTFGGNEIIKDVIKGIFENEVVYDGIFFDSRVIINTIVKYTSNLLKRTEITEKQFLNIMYLAYLQSNYIESFIYIYKGFTINLK
;
A
#
# COMPACT_ATOMS: atom_id res chain seq x y z
N MET A 1 -12.03 1.87 0.27
CA MET A 1 -10.78 2.64 0.37
C MET A 1 -9.61 1.84 0.97
N ILE A 2 -9.41 1.73 2.29
CA ILE A 2 -8.31 0.87 2.82
C ILE A 2 -8.51 -0.61 2.50
N GLN A 3 -9.77 -1.03 2.40
CA GLN A 3 -10.18 -2.35 1.90
C GLN A 3 -9.70 -2.62 0.47
N ASN A 4 -9.39 -1.59 -0.33
CA ASN A 4 -8.86 -1.76 -1.69
C ASN A 4 -7.43 -2.33 -1.68
N PHE A 5 -6.77 -2.32 -0.51
CA PHE A 5 -5.44 -2.87 -0.26
C PHE A 5 -5.49 -4.23 0.44
N LYS A 6 -6.68 -4.83 0.60
CA LYS A 6 -6.79 -6.19 1.13
C LYS A 6 -5.97 -7.15 0.27
N LEU A 7 -5.15 -7.95 0.92
CA LEU A 7 -4.24 -8.91 0.30
C LEU A 7 -5.02 -10.16 -0.10
N LYS A 8 -4.64 -10.76 -1.23
CA LYS A 8 -5.15 -12.05 -1.69
C LYS A 8 -4.29 -13.16 -1.08
N GLU A 9 -4.91 -14.24 -0.63
CA GLU A 9 -4.20 -15.46 -0.24
C GLU A 9 -3.58 -16.14 -1.48
N LEU A 10 -2.45 -16.80 -1.27
CA LEU A 10 -1.69 -17.50 -2.31
C LEU A 10 -2.18 -18.94 -2.44
N ASN A 11 -2.13 -19.47 -3.66
CA ASN A 11 -2.31 -20.90 -3.92
C ASN A 11 -1.03 -21.68 -3.59
N GLU A 12 -1.10 -23.01 -3.60
CA GLU A 12 0.03 -23.88 -3.20
C GLU A 12 1.28 -23.69 -4.06
N VAL A 13 1.11 -23.46 -5.37
CA VAL A 13 2.23 -23.21 -6.31
C VAL A 13 2.90 -21.87 -6.01
N GLU A 14 2.11 -20.83 -5.77
CA GLU A 14 2.62 -19.52 -5.36
C GLU A 14 3.39 -19.60 -4.03
N LEU A 15 2.92 -20.42 -3.08
CA LEU A 15 3.57 -20.61 -1.78
C LEU A 15 4.94 -21.28 -1.91
N SER A 16 5.07 -22.34 -2.72
CA SER A 16 6.34 -23.06 -2.86
C SER A 16 7.44 -22.17 -3.41
N HIS A 17 7.13 -21.25 -4.33
CA HIS A 17 8.12 -20.30 -4.85
C HIS A 17 8.65 -19.32 -3.81
N LEU A 18 7.85 -18.97 -2.79
CA LEU A 18 8.34 -18.09 -1.71
C LEU A 18 9.29 -18.81 -0.76
N GLU A 19 9.07 -20.10 -0.53
CA GLU A 19 9.90 -20.92 0.36
C GLU A 19 11.31 -21.15 -0.21
N GLU A 20 11.44 -21.12 -1.53
CA GLU A 20 12.73 -21.27 -2.25
C GLU A 20 13.58 -19.99 -2.24
N LEU A 21 13.03 -18.85 -1.84
CA LEU A 21 13.71 -17.56 -1.86
C LEU A 21 14.42 -17.26 -0.53
N ASN A 22 15.65 -16.75 -0.62
CA ASN A 22 16.36 -16.23 0.55
C ASN A 22 15.65 -15.01 1.14
N SER A 23 15.25 -15.07 2.41
CA SER A 23 14.48 -14.00 3.06
C SER A 23 15.32 -12.76 3.41
N TRP A 24 15.33 -11.73 2.54
CA TRP A 24 15.86 -10.40 2.90
C TRP A 24 14.82 -9.49 3.60
N TRP A 25 13.54 -9.90 3.60
CA TRP A 25 12.41 -9.10 4.04
C TRP A 25 12.02 -9.30 5.51
N ASP A 26 12.51 -10.34 6.20
CA ASP A 26 12.08 -10.70 7.56
C ASP A 26 12.25 -9.54 8.53
N LYS A 27 13.45 -8.97 8.59
CA LYS A 27 13.76 -7.87 9.51
C LYS A 27 12.86 -6.65 9.31
N PRO A 28 12.71 -6.08 8.10
CA PRO A 28 11.81 -4.95 7.89
C PRO A 28 10.34 -5.31 8.13
N VAL A 29 9.88 -6.51 7.75
CA VAL A 29 8.51 -6.98 7.99
C VAL A 29 8.20 -7.09 9.48
N ASN A 30 9.02 -7.82 10.23
CA ASN A 30 8.85 -8.04 11.67
C ASN A 30 8.87 -6.74 12.47
N LYS A 31 9.73 -5.78 12.06
CA LYS A 31 9.74 -4.43 12.63
C LYS A 31 8.40 -3.72 12.46
N ARG A 32 7.70 -3.90 11.33
CA ARG A 32 6.39 -3.30 11.09
C ARG A 32 5.27 -4.02 11.85
N ILE A 33 5.30 -5.35 11.93
CA ILE A 33 4.37 -6.14 12.75
C ILE A 33 4.38 -5.60 14.19
N LYS A 34 5.59 -5.50 14.79
CA LYS A 34 5.76 -4.97 16.14
C LYS A 34 5.17 -3.56 16.31
N LYS A 35 5.40 -2.66 15.35
CA LYS A 35 4.84 -1.30 15.40
C LYS A 35 3.31 -1.30 15.32
N CYS A 36 2.72 -2.14 14.47
CA CYS A 36 1.27 -2.29 14.36
C CYS A 36 0.65 -2.81 15.67
N LYS A 37 1.25 -3.84 16.28
CA LYS A 37 0.82 -4.41 17.56
C LYS A 37 0.94 -3.42 18.73
N ILE A 38 2.06 -2.71 18.83
CA ILE A 38 2.27 -1.65 19.85
C ILE A 38 1.22 -0.54 19.73
N PHE A 39 0.72 -0.25 18.53
CA PHE A 39 -0.32 0.77 18.40
C PHE A 39 -1.67 0.28 18.94
N ILE A 40 -2.02 -1.00 18.76
CA ILE A 40 -3.26 -1.58 19.29
C ILE A 40 -3.29 -1.51 20.82
N THR A 41 -2.17 -1.80 21.51
CA THR A 41 -2.12 -1.77 22.98
C THR A 41 -2.44 -0.39 23.56
N LYS A 42 -2.21 0.70 22.82
CA LYS A 42 -2.56 2.07 23.24
C LYS A 42 -4.06 2.31 23.38
N PHE A 43 -4.89 1.37 22.92
CA PHE A 43 -6.35 1.39 23.06
C PHE A 43 -6.87 0.42 24.11
N GLY A 44 -5.97 -0.20 24.92
CA GLY A 44 -6.35 -1.20 25.92
C GLY A 44 -6.84 -2.52 25.31
N LEU A 45 -6.56 -2.76 24.03
CA LEU A 45 -6.95 -3.97 23.31
C LEU A 45 -5.78 -4.97 23.27
N GLN A 46 -6.11 -6.27 23.17
CA GLN A 46 -5.11 -7.32 22.98
C GLN A 46 -4.66 -7.36 21.52
N PRO A 47 -3.37 -7.13 21.21
CA PRO A 47 -2.90 -7.11 19.82
C PRO A 47 -3.07 -8.45 19.08
N ASN A 48 -3.03 -9.55 19.83
CA ASN A 48 -3.13 -10.90 19.29
C ASN A 48 -4.54 -11.23 18.77
N ASP A 49 -5.57 -10.48 19.16
CA ASP A 49 -6.92 -10.58 18.58
C ASP A 49 -6.94 -10.13 17.11
N TYR A 50 -5.93 -9.36 16.70
CA TYR A 50 -5.81 -8.80 15.35
C TYR A 50 -4.68 -9.44 14.55
N ILE A 51 -3.47 -9.49 15.12
CA ILE A 51 -2.29 -10.13 14.52
C ILE A 51 -1.78 -11.18 15.50
N THR A 52 -2.07 -12.45 15.21
CA THR A 52 -1.88 -13.61 16.11
C THR A 52 -0.43 -14.07 16.26
N PHE A 53 0.51 -13.44 15.55
CA PHE A 53 1.94 -13.78 15.51
C PHE A 53 2.79 -12.54 15.82
N ASP A 54 4.05 -12.75 16.19
CA ASP A 54 5.04 -11.69 16.41
C ASP A 54 6.07 -11.63 15.27
N ASN A 55 6.28 -12.75 14.57
CA ASN A 55 7.23 -12.88 13.47
C ASN A 55 6.58 -13.56 12.25
N ILE A 56 6.98 -13.14 11.05
CA ILE A 56 6.59 -13.80 9.80
C ILE A 56 6.97 -15.29 9.77
N ASN A 57 8.08 -15.68 10.43
CA ASN A 57 8.59 -17.05 10.43
C ASN A 57 7.86 -17.98 11.42
N GLU A 58 6.93 -17.47 12.23
CA GLU A 58 6.14 -18.28 13.18
C GLU A 58 4.93 -18.96 12.53
N VAL A 59 4.53 -18.52 11.33
CA VAL A 59 3.30 -18.95 10.67
C VAL A 59 3.51 -19.12 9.16
N ASN A 60 2.68 -19.93 8.52
CA ASN A 60 2.69 -19.99 7.05
C ASN A 60 2.23 -18.66 6.44
N PHE A 61 2.61 -18.43 5.18
CA PHE A 61 2.40 -17.14 4.54
C PHE A 61 0.91 -16.75 4.36
N ASN A 62 0.00 -17.72 4.22
CA ASN A 62 -1.44 -17.46 4.16
C ASN A 62 -2.04 -17.09 5.53
N VAL A 63 -1.58 -17.71 6.62
CA VAL A 63 -1.92 -17.27 7.99
C VAL A 63 -1.38 -15.85 8.22
N PHE A 64 -0.17 -15.56 7.75
CA PHE A 64 0.42 -14.23 7.79
C PHE A 64 -0.45 -13.20 7.04
N ILE A 65 -0.81 -13.45 5.78
CA ILE A 65 -1.71 -12.59 4.98
C ILE A 65 -3.04 -12.35 5.72
N ARG A 66 -3.66 -13.40 6.25
CA ARG A 66 -4.93 -13.29 6.99
C ARG A 66 -4.78 -12.41 8.23
N GLY A 67 -3.69 -12.52 8.99
CA GLY A 67 -3.40 -11.64 10.13
C GLY A 67 -3.24 -10.17 9.71
N ILE A 68 -2.52 -9.90 8.61
CA ILE A 68 -2.36 -8.52 8.10
C ILE A 68 -3.70 -7.95 7.60
N ASN A 69 -4.55 -8.77 6.97
CA ASN A 69 -5.90 -8.37 6.59
C ASN A 69 -6.80 -8.13 7.81
N ASN A 70 -6.70 -8.96 8.87
CA ASN A 70 -7.50 -8.83 10.08
C ASN A 70 -7.20 -7.53 10.85
N TYR A 71 -5.99 -6.97 10.70
CA TYR A 71 -5.67 -5.64 11.22
C TYR A 71 -6.60 -4.54 10.67
N LEU A 72 -7.20 -4.71 9.49
CA LEU A 72 -8.21 -3.79 8.97
C LEU A 72 -9.45 -3.72 9.86
N ASN A 73 -9.77 -4.78 10.62
CA ASN A 73 -10.90 -4.80 11.54
C ASN A 73 -10.68 -3.88 12.76
N PHE A 74 -9.42 -3.67 13.16
CA PHE A 74 -9.08 -2.65 14.16
C PHE A 74 -9.29 -1.23 13.62
N TYR A 75 -8.99 -1.01 12.34
CA TYR A 75 -9.00 0.30 11.70
C TYR A 75 -10.37 0.75 11.20
N THR A 76 -11.09 -0.14 10.53
CA THR A 76 -12.31 0.17 9.76
C THR A 76 -13.37 0.93 10.59
N PRO A 77 -13.69 0.52 11.83
CA PRO A 77 -14.70 1.21 12.64
C PRO A 77 -14.35 2.68 12.96
N LYS A 78 -13.06 3.03 12.91
CA LYS A 78 -12.53 4.33 13.33
C LYS A 78 -12.35 5.30 12.17
N LEU A 79 -12.47 4.83 10.93
CA LEU A 79 -12.16 5.59 9.73
C LEU A 79 -12.99 6.87 9.60
N LYS A 80 -14.30 6.81 9.89
CA LYS A 80 -15.18 7.97 9.80
C LYS A 80 -14.70 9.12 10.67
N THR A 81 -14.26 8.83 11.90
CA THR A 81 -13.70 9.82 12.82
C THR A 81 -12.33 10.32 12.35
N ILE A 82 -11.44 9.41 11.92
CA ILE A 82 -10.10 9.74 11.44
C ILE A 82 -10.15 10.77 10.29
N VAL A 83 -11.07 10.60 9.33
CA VAL A 83 -11.16 11.49 8.16
C VAL A 83 -12.04 12.72 8.37
N SER A 84 -12.67 12.86 9.55
CA SER A 84 -13.53 14.01 9.86
C SER A 84 -12.91 14.95 10.89
N GLU A 85 -11.93 14.49 11.69
CA GLU A 85 -11.36 15.26 12.79
C GLU A 85 -9.83 15.31 12.73
N ARG A 86 -9.27 16.52 12.72
CA ARG A 86 -7.82 16.75 12.63
C ARG A 86 -7.03 16.09 13.78
N HIS A 87 -7.56 16.17 15.01
CA HIS A 87 -6.92 15.56 16.18
C HIS A 87 -6.90 14.03 16.09
N ALA A 88 -8.01 13.43 15.65
CA ALA A 88 -8.07 11.99 15.38
C ALA A 88 -7.07 11.62 14.28
N PHE A 89 -7.06 12.34 13.15
CA PHE A 89 -6.11 12.08 12.07
C PHE A 89 -4.66 12.06 12.56
N LYS A 90 -4.23 13.09 13.32
CA LYS A 90 -2.89 13.16 13.90
C LYS A 90 -2.58 12.04 14.90
N LYS A 91 -3.58 11.47 15.57
CA LYS A 91 -3.38 10.33 16.47
C LYS A 91 -3.11 9.03 15.70
N PHE A 92 -3.68 8.89 14.50
CA PHE A 92 -3.63 7.67 13.70
C PHE A 92 -2.62 7.68 12.55
N ASP A 93 -2.11 8.85 12.15
CA ASP A 93 -1.21 9.03 11.00
C ASP A 93 -0.04 8.03 10.94
N LYS A 94 0.76 7.94 11.99
CA LYS A 94 1.93 7.07 12.08
C LYS A 94 1.53 5.60 11.98
N SER A 95 0.37 5.24 12.51
CA SER A 95 -0.08 3.87 12.46
C SER A 95 -0.67 3.51 11.09
N ILE A 96 -1.33 4.45 10.40
CA ILE A 96 -1.73 4.29 8.99
C ILE A 96 -0.49 4.05 8.14
N ILE A 97 0.55 4.88 8.32
CA ILE A 97 1.85 4.74 7.65
C ILE A 97 2.44 3.35 7.91
N ASN A 98 2.54 2.92 9.18
CA ASN A 98 3.12 1.62 9.51
C ASN A 98 2.36 0.45 8.90
N TYR A 99 1.04 0.50 8.94
CA TYR A 99 0.20 -0.54 8.36
C TYR A 99 0.32 -0.60 6.84
N MET A 100 0.29 0.54 6.17
CA MET A 100 0.41 0.59 4.70
C MET A 100 1.79 0.19 4.22
N GLN A 101 2.83 0.50 5.00
CA GLN A 101 4.17 -0.02 4.74
C GLN A 101 4.20 -1.55 4.87
N LEU A 102 3.62 -2.11 5.94
CA LEU A 102 3.51 -3.57 6.11
C LEU A 102 2.72 -4.20 4.96
N ASN A 103 1.56 -3.64 4.62
CA ASN A 103 0.71 -4.11 3.53
C ASN A 103 1.46 -4.12 2.18
N GLY A 104 2.20 -3.05 1.84
CA GLY A 104 3.00 -3.02 0.62
C GLY A 104 4.17 -4.01 0.64
N TYR A 105 4.80 -4.28 1.79
CA TYR A 105 5.78 -5.35 1.91
C TYR A 105 5.17 -6.72 1.56
N VAL A 106 4.04 -7.06 2.17
CA VAL A 106 3.39 -8.36 1.91
C VAL A 106 2.87 -8.46 0.48
N ALA A 107 2.28 -7.37 -0.05
CA ALA A 107 1.84 -7.34 -1.44
C ALA A 107 3.00 -7.56 -2.41
N SER A 108 4.19 -7.03 -2.13
CA SER A 108 5.38 -7.28 -2.93
C SER A 108 5.75 -8.76 -2.93
N LEU A 109 5.74 -9.43 -1.78
CA LEU A 109 6.03 -10.86 -1.68
C LEU A 109 5.00 -11.69 -2.44
N SER A 110 3.70 -11.41 -2.27
CA SER A 110 2.64 -12.05 -3.07
C SER A 110 2.82 -11.83 -4.57
N THR A 111 3.34 -10.66 -4.97
CA THR A 111 3.57 -10.35 -6.39
C THR A 111 4.80 -11.09 -6.93
N ILE A 112 5.83 -11.28 -6.12
CA ILE A 112 7.00 -12.10 -6.47
C ILE A 112 6.55 -13.56 -6.69
N ALA A 113 5.77 -14.11 -5.76
CA ALA A 113 5.20 -15.46 -5.86
C ALA A 113 4.41 -15.65 -7.16
N ALA A 114 3.48 -14.73 -7.44
CA ALA A 114 2.66 -14.76 -8.65
C ALA A 114 3.48 -14.58 -9.93
N PHE A 115 4.55 -13.78 -9.90
CA PHE A 115 5.46 -13.63 -11.04
C PHE A 115 6.15 -14.95 -11.37
N TYR A 116 6.66 -15.66 -10.37
CA TYR A 116 7.22 -17.00 -10.58
C TYR A 116 6.17 -17.92 -11.18
N THR A 117 4.97 -18.03 -10.60
CA THR A 117 3.91 -18.91 -11.12
C THR A 117 3.51 -18.60 -12.57
N GLU A 118 3.35 -17.32 -12.95
CA GLU A 118 3.03 -16.94 -14.35
C GLU A 118 4.17 -17.30 -15.32
N LYS A 119 5.40 -17.40 -14.82
CA LYS A 119 6.61 -17.59 -15.62
C LYS A 119 7.23 -18.98 -15.50
N VAL A 120 6.69 -19.88 -14.69
CA VAL A 120 7.19 -21.26 -14.49
C VAL A 120 7.12 -22.12 -15.77
N ASP A 121 6.27 -21.76 -16.73
CA ASP A 121 6.27 -22.37 -18.08
C ASP A 121 7.38 -21.85 -19.01
N TYR A 122 8.15 -20.83 -18.58
CA TYR A 122 9.29 -20.29 -19.29
C TYR A 122 10.58 -20.70 -18.59
N ASP A 123 11.59 -21.13 -19.36
CA ASP A 123 12.94 -21.47 -18.88
C ASP A 123 13.40 -20.45 -17.80
N LEU A 124 13.54 -20.92 -16.56
CA LEU A 124 13.86 -20.12 -15.37
C LEU A 124 15.15 -19.28 -15.56
N ASN A 125 15.99 -19.64 -16.53
CA ASN A 125 17.19 -18.91 -16.91
C ASN A 125 16.95 -17.57 -17.62
N ASN A 126 15.70 -17.28 -18.01
CA ASN A 126 15.31 -16.13 -18.83
C ASN A 126 14.51 -15.04 -18.09
N PHE A 127 14.42 -15.10 -16.75
CA PHE A 127 13.77 -14.02 -16.01
C PHE A 127 14.58 -12.73 -16.11
N ASN A 128 14.07 -11.81 -16.92
CA ASN A 128 14.66 -10.50 -17.07
C ASN A 128 14.03 -9.51 -16.08
N LYS A 129 14.86 -8.58 -15.61
CA LYS A 129 14.46 -7.53 -14.69
C LYS A 129 13.31 -6.68 -15.20
N THR A 130 13.28 -6.39 -16.50
CA THR A 130 12.26 -5.53 -17.13
C THR A 130 10.86 -6.14 -17.02
N GLU A 131 10.71 -7.43 -17.29
CA GLU A 131 9.47 -8.18 -17.18
C GLU A 131 8.97 -8.24 -15.74
N ALA A 132 9.85 -8.49 -14.78
CA ALA A 132 9.49 -8.46 -13.37
C ALA A 132 8.97 -7.08 -12.96
N ILE A 133 9.64 -6.01 -13.39
CA ILE A 133 9.21 -4.64 -13.11
C ILE A 133 7.86 -4.34 -13.77
N ASN A 134 7.67 -4.74 -15.03
CA ASN A 134 6.41 -4.55 -15.74
C ASN A 134 5.25 -5.32 -15.09
N PHE A 135 5.51 -6.54 -14.64
CA PHE A 135 4.55 -7.35 -13.89
C PHE A 135 4.13 -6.63 -12.60
N ALA A 136 5.10 -6.12 -11.83
CA ALA A 136 4.85 -5.35 -10.63
C ALA A 136 4.08 -4.05 -10.92
N ASN A 137 4.39 -3.37 -12.02
CA ASN A 137 3.73 -2.15 -12.45
C ASN A 137 2.24 -2.36 -12.76
N LYS A 138 1.82 -3.52 -13.26
CA LYS A 138 0.39 -3.83 -13.44
C LYS A 138 -0.38 -3.68 -12.13
N LEU A 139 0.15 -4.22 -11.02
CA LEU A 139 -0.47 -4.10 -9.71
C LEU A 139 -0.43 -2.65 -9.18
N LEU A 140 0.70 -1.97 -9.31
CA LEU A 140 0.85 -0.58 -8.84
C LEU A 140 -0.11 0.36 -9.58
N LEU A 141 -0.28 0.16 -10.90
CA LEU A 141 -1.22 0.93 -11.72
C LEU A 141 -2.68 0.65 -11.37
N ASP A 142 -3.05 -0.59 -11.04
CA ASP A 142 -4.40 -0.89 -10.52
C ASP A 142 -4.70 -0.11 -9.23
N LYS A 143 -3.77 -0.11 -8.27
CA LYS A 143 -3.92 0.66 -7.02
C LYS A 143 -3.98 2.15 -7.29
N TRP A 144 -3.17 2.63 -8.21
CA TRP A 144 -3.14 4.02 -8.63
C TRP A 144 -4.45 4.48 -9.26
N ASN A 145 -5.03 3.69 -10.17
CA ASN A 145 -6.32 4.00 -10.78
C ASN A 145 -7.45 4.07 -9.74
N LYS A 146 -7.43 3.18 -8.74
CA LYS A 146 -8.36 3.24 -7.60
C LYS A 146 -8.16 4.51 -6.79
N PHE A 147 -6.91 4.91 -6.54
CA PHE A 147 -6.60 6.18 -5.88
C PHE A 147 -7.13 7.39 -6.68
N LYS A 148 -6.89 7.46 -7.99
CA LYS A 148 -7.38 8.55 -8.86
C LYS A 148 -8.90 8.71 -8.74
N LYS A 149 -9.64 7.60 -8.81
CA LYS A 149 -11.10 7.59 -8.66
C LYS A 149 -11.54 8.15 -7.29
N GLU A 150 -10.94 7.68 -6.20
CA GLU A 150 -11.32 8.09 -4.84
C GLU A 150 -10.98 9.56 -4.56
N VAL A 151 -9.87 10.07 -5.10
CA VAL A 151 -9.51 11.49 -5.03
C VAL A 151 -10.58 12.34 -5.72
N LEU A 152 -10.98 11.99 -6.94
CA LEU A 152 -11.99 12.75 -7.68
C LEU A 152 -13.36 12.70 -7.01
N VAL A 153 -13.74 11.57 -6.42
CA VAL A 153 -15.00 11.42 -5.66
C VAL A 153 -15.04 12.34 -4.44
N THR A 154 -13.88 12.62 -3.80
CA THR A 154 -13.80 13.48 -2.61
C THR A 154 -14.31 14.90 -2.87
N PHE A 155 -14.20 15.40 -4.09
CA PHE A 155 -14.63 16.75 -4.47
C PHE A 155 -16.08 16.83 -4.99
N GLY A 156 -16.80 15.70 -5.07
CA GLY A 156 -18.22 15.69 -5.45
C GLY A 156 -18.49 16.34 -6.81
N GLY A 157 -19.43 17.30 -6.83
CA GLY A 157 -19.85 18.04 -8.03
C GLY A 157 -19.03 19.30 -8.34
N ASN A 158 -17.91 19.55 -7.64
CA ASN A 158 -17.03 20.66 -7.99
C ASN A 158 -16.14 20.29 -9.19
N GLU A 159 -16.67 20.47 -10.40
CA GLU A 159 -15.99 20.07 -11.63
C GLU A 159 -14.71 20.87 -11.91
N ILE A 160 -14.66 22.16 -11.53
CA ILE A 160 -13.47 23.00 -11.73
C ILE A 160 -12.26 22.40 -10.98
N ILE A 161 -12.43 22.06 -9.70
CA ILE A 161 -11.35 21.44 -8.91
C ILE A 161 -10.99 20.07 -9.48
N LYS A 162 -11.98 19.29 -9.90
CA LYS A 162 -11.77 17.95 -10.47
C LYS A 162 -10.98 18.02 -11.78
N ASP A 163 -11.25 18.99 -12.64
CA ASP A 163 -10.54 19.17 -13.91
C ASP A 163 -9.08 19.57 -13.68
N VAL A 164 -8.81 20.46 -12.72
CA VAL A 164 -7.42 20.77 -12.32
C VAL A 164 -6.71 19.51 -11.82
N ILE A 165 -7.37 18.69 -11.00
CA ILE A 165 -6.78 17.44 -10.48
C ILE A 165 -6.57 16.41 -11.59
N LYS A 166 -7.48 16.29 -12.56
CA LYS A 166 -7.28 15.45 -13.76
C LYS A 166 -6.04 15.90 -14.53
N GLY A 167 -5.87 17.21 -14.75
CA GLY A 167 -4.66 17.76 -15.37
C GLY A 167 -3.38 17.48 -14.57
N ILE A 168 -3.46 17.39 -13.23
CA ILE A 168 -2.32 16.92 -12.42
C ILE A 168 -2.01 15.44 -12.71
N PHE A 169 -3.03 14.59 -12.81
CA PHE A 169 -2.88 13.17 -13.12
C PHE A 169 -2.32 12.89 -14.52
N GLU A 170 -2.58 13.77 -15.50
CA GLU A 170 -2.05 13.65 -16.87
C GLU A 170 -0.51 13.74 -16.94
N ASN A 171 0.14 14.22 -15.88
CA ASN A 171 1.61 14.21 -15.77
C ASN A 171 2.18 12.85 -15.35
N GLU A 172 1.36 11.81 -15.21
CA GLU A 172 1.84 10.45 -14.96
C GLU A 172 2.64 9.92 -16.13
N VAL A 173 3.82 9.38 -15.83
CA VAL A 173 4.66 8.74 -16.84
C VAL A 173 4.97 7.32 -16.41
N VAL A 174 4.73 6.39 -17.32
CA VAL A 174 5.04 4.97 -17.15
C VAL A 174 6.16 4.63 -18.13
N TYR A 175 7.33 4.29 -17.60
CA TYR A 175 8.46 3.87 -18.40
C TYR A 175 8.65 2.37 -18.28
N ASP A 176 9.02 1.74 -19.40
CA ASP A 176 9.37 0.33 -19.43
C ASP A 176 10.60 0.06 -18.54
N GLY A 177 10.56 -1.02 -17.76
CA GLY A 177 11.66 -1.40 -16.86
C GLY A 177 11.94 -0.44 -15.70
N ILE A 178 11.08 0.56 -15.45
CA ILE A 178 11.15 1.46 -14.29
C ILE A 178 9.90 1.29 -13.45
N PHE A 179 10.07 1.18 -12.13
CA PHE A 179 8.94 1.09 -11.20
C PHE A 179 8.04 2.32 -11.31
N PHE A 180 6.74 2.08 -11.40
CA PHE A 180 5.74 3.13 -11.34
C PHE A 180 5.71 3.75 -9.94
N ASP A 181 6.10 5.02 -9.85
CA ASP A 181 6.17 5.76 -8.60
C ASP A 181 5.42 7.09 -8.71
N SER A 182 4.17 7.10 -8.23
CA SER A 182 3.31 8.27 -8.29
C SER A 182 3.46 9.23 -7.10
N ARG A 183 4.45 9.04 -6.22
CA ARG A 183 4.59 9.85 -4.99
C ARG A 183 4.76 11.34 -5.27
N VAL A 184 5.44 11.71 -6.36
CA VAL A 184 5.58 13.12 -6.78
C VAL A 184 4.23 13.74 -7.15
N ILE A 185 3.38 13.01 -7.85
CA ILE A 185 2.03 13.44 -8.23
C ILE A 185 1.15 13.54 -6.98
N ILE A 186 1.22 12.56 -6.09
CA ILE A 186 0.49 12.58 -4.81
C ILE A 186 0.86 13.81 -3.99
N ASN A 187 2.15 14.13 -3.87
CA ASN A 187 2.63 15.33 -3.17
C ASN A 187 2.11 16.62 -3.82
N THR A 188 2.03 16.65 -5.15
CA THR A 188 1.48 17.79 -5.90
C THR A 188 -0.01 17.98 -5.57
N ILE A 189 -0.78 16.90 -5.54
CA ILE A 189 -2.19 16.92 -5.12
C ILE A 189 -2.33 17.41 -3.69
N VAL A 190 -1.56 16.87 -2.74
CA VAL A 190 -1.58 17.29 -1.33
C VAL A 190 -1.25 18.78 -1.18
N LYS A 191 -0.26 19.29 -1.93
CA LYS A 191 0.11 20.71 -1.92
C LYS A 191 -1.02 21.57 -2.48
N TYR A 192 -1.62 21.16 -3.59
CA TYR A 192 -2.76 21.84 -4.19
C TYR A 192 -3.95 21.88 -3.23
N THR A 193 -4.34 20.75 -2.64
CA THR A 193 -5.47 20.68 -1.69
C THR A 193 -5.21 21.42 -0.39
N SER A 194 -3.96 21.48 0.07
CA SER A 194 -3.57 22.33 1.20
C SER A 194 -3.82 23.81 0.91
N ASN A 195 -3.55 24.26 -0.32
CA ASN A 195 -3.82 25.64 -0.73
C ASN A 195 -5.32 25.92 -0.83
N LEU A 196 -6.09 24.98 -1.39
CA LEU A 196 -7.55 25.08 -1.42
C LEU A 196 -8.14 25.21 -0.02
N LEU A 197 -7.65 24.42 0.95
CA LEU A 197 -8.09 24.51 2.34
C LEU A 197 -7.77 25.89 2.94
N LYS A 198 -6.55 26.41 2.73
CA LYS A 198 -6.15 27.75 3.20
C LYS A 198 -7.03 28.86 2.62
N ARG A 199 -7.49 28.69 1.38
CA ARG A 199 -8.42 29.60 0.69
C ARG A 199 -9.89 29.31 0.99
N THR A 200 -10.18 28.34 1.87
CA THR A 200 -11.54 27.91 2.24
C THR A 200 -12.39 27.39 1.07
N GLU A 201 -11.75 26.99 -0.03
CA GLU A 201 -12.43 26.44 -1.23
C GLU A 201 -12.87 24.98 -1.04
N ILE A 202 -12.32 24.31 -0.03
CA ILE A 202 -12.70 22.95 0.39
C ILE A 202 -12.84 22.87 1.91
N THR A 203 -13.64 21.91 2.36
CA THR A 203 -13.81 21.64 3.79
C THR A 203 -12.60 20.90 4.38
N GLU A 204 -12.42 21.03 5.71
CA GLU A 204 -11.43 20.26 6.46
C GLU A 204 -11.58 18.74 6.23
N LYS A 205 -12.83 18.24 6.19
CA LYS A 205 -13.12 16.83 5.93
C LYS A 205 -12.64 16.38 4.55
N GLN A 206 -12.85 17.20 3.51
CA GLN A 206 -12.34 16.91 2.17
C GLN A 206 -10.82 16.87 2.17
N PHE A 207 -10.17 17.83 2.82
CA PHE A 207 -8.71 17.83 2.96
C PHE A 207 -8.18 16.59 3.70
N LEU A 208 -8.79 16.22 4.83
CA LEU A 208 -8.40 15.03 5.60
C LEU A 208 -8.61 13.73 4.82
N ASN A 209 -9.67 13.62 4.01
CA ASN A 209 -9.85 12.51 3.08
C ASN A 209 -8.71 12.39 2.07
N ILE A 210 -8.26 13.52 1.49
CA ILE A 210 -7.11 13.51 0.56
C ILE A 210 -5.82 13.13 1.28
N MET A 211 -5.57 13.69 2.47
CA MET A 211 -4.40 13.33 3.28
C MET A 211 -4.38 11.84 3.61
N TYR A 212 -5.54 11.29 3.97
CA TYR A 212 -5.71 9.87 4.23
C TYR A 212 -5.38 9.03 2.99
N LEU A 213 -6.01 9.33 1.85
CA LEU A 213 -5.76 8.66 0.57
C LEU A 213 -4.28 8.72 0.17
N ALA A 214 -3.65 9.89 0.32
CA ALA A 214 -2.24 10.11 0.00
C ALA A 214 -1.33 9.26 0.89
N TYR A 215 -1.65 9.12 2.17
CA TYR A 215 -0.91 8.26 3.09
C TYR A 215 -1.08 6.79 2.72
N LEU A 216 -2.27 6.35 2.35
CA LEU A 216 -2.47 4.97 1.89
C LEU A 216 -1.59 4.66 0.68
N GLN A 217 -1.73 5.45 -0.38
CA GLN A 217 -1.08 5.16 -1.66
C GLN A 217 0.44 5.35 -1.58
N SER A 218 0.93 6.46 -1.02
CA SER A 218 2.37 6.77 -1.03
C SER A 218 3.19 5.76 -0.23
N ASN A 219 2.69 5.38 0.95
CA ASN A 219 3.40 4.45 1.82
C ASN A 219 3.32 3.01 1.33
N TYR A 220 2.23 2.65 0.64
CA TYR A 220 2.12 1.37 -0.04
C TYR A 220 3.11 1.26 -1.21
N ILE A 221 3.15 2.26 -2.10
CA ILE A 221 4.08 2.27 -3.25
C ILE A 221 5.53 2.20 -2.76
N GLU A 222 5.90 3.06 -1.81
CA GLU A 222 7.27 3.10 -1.29
C GLU A 222 7.71 1.74 -0.73
N SER A 223 6.87 1.12 0.10
CA SER A 223 7.22 -0.13 0.76
C SER A 223 7.20 -1.31 -0.19
N PHE A 224 6.25 -1.34 -1.12
CA PHE A 224 6.19 -2.33 -2.18
C PHE A 224 7.47 -2.30 -3.03
N ILE A 225 7.83 -1.13 -3.55
CA ILE A 225 9.04 -0.95 -4.37
C ILE A 225 10.29 -1.34 -3.57
N TYR A 226 10.35 -1.02 -2.28
CA TYR A 226 11.49 -1.38 -1.43
C TYR A 226 11.74 -2.90 -1.38
N ILE A 227 10.71 -3.72 -1.17
CA ILE A 227 10.86 -5.18 -1.13
C ILE A 227 11.11 -5.73 -2.52
N TYR A 228 10.34 -5.28 -3.52
CA TYR A 228 10.43 -5.79 -4.88
C TYR A 228 11.79 -5.46 -5.54
N LYS A 229 12.40 -4.32 -5.19
CA LYS A 229 13.77 -4.00 -5.61
C LYS A 229 14.78 -5.04 -5.16
N GLY A 230 14.66 -5.54 -3.93
CA GLY A 230 15.53 -6.61 -3.42
C GLY A 230 15.46 -7.89 -4.26
N PHE A 231 14.28 -8.20 -4.81
CA PHE A 231 14.11 -9.29 -5.77
C PHE A 231 14.77 -8.98 -7.11
N THR A 232 14.44 -7.84 -7.72
CA THR A 232 14.90 -7.49 -9.08
C THR A 232 16.40 -7.22 -9.21
N ILE A 233 17.11 -6.96 -8.11
CA ILE A 233 18.58 -6.77 -8.13
C ILE A 233 19.30 -8.07 -8.48
N ASN A 234 18.69 -9.21 -8.22
CA ASN A 234 19.28 -10.53 -8.46
C ASN A 234 18.88 -11.13 -9.82
N LEU A 235 18.05 -10.43 -10.61
CA LEU A 235 17.62 -10.85 -11.94
C LEU A 235 18.56 -10.31 -13.02
N LYS A 236 18.65 -11.04 -14.15
CA LYS A 236 19.45 -10.65 -15.31
C LYS A 236 18.89 -9.42 -16.03
#